data_AF-A0A0P4UYB9-F1
#
_entry.id   AF-A0A0P4UYB9-F1
#
_cell.length_a   1.000
_cell.length_b   1.000
_cell.length_c   1.000
_cell.angle_alpha   90.00
_cell.angle_beta   90.00
_cell.angle_gamma   90.00
#
_symmetry.space_group_name_H-M   'P 1'
#
loop_
_entity.id
_entity.type
_entity.pdbx_description
1 polymer ?
#
loop_
_entity_poly.entity_id
_entity_poly.type
_entity_poly.pdbx_seq_one_letter_code
_entity_poly.pdbx_strand_id
1 'polypeptide(L)' 'MDEIFEIDGKFYLVEQIPSLVCSHCGEEIFSRETTERIRVMLHSEAKPIKSISVDVFAYPPKSKAS' A
#
# COMPACT_ATOMS: atom_id res chain seq x y z
N MET A 1 -6.66 -8.40 -0.92
CA MET A 1 -6.30 -7.29 -0.01
C MET A 1 -6.07 -6.01 -0.81
N ASP A 2 -6.09 -4.85 -0.16
CA ASP A 2 -5.70 -3.56 -0.74
C ASP A 2 -4.53 -3.01 0.07
N GLU A 3 -3.53 -2.41 -0.57
CA GLU A 3 -2.29 -1.97 0.08
C GLU A 3 -1.85 -0.59 -0.44
N ILE A 4 -1.28 0.24 0.44
CA ILE A 4 -0.69 1.53 0.08
C ILE A 4 0.83 1.39 0.02
N PHE A 5 1.41 1.65 -1.14
CA PHE A 5 2.86 1.70 -1.34
C PHE A 5 3.33 3.15 -1.37
N GLU A 6 4.40 3.45 -0.63
CA GLU A 6 5.13 4.72 -0.73
C GLU A 6 6.37 4.53 -1.60
N ILE A 7 6.46 5.26 -2.72
CA ILE A 7 7.59 5.22 -3.64
C ILE A 7 7.96 6.67 -3.96
N ASP A 8 9.20 7.07 -3.65
CA ASP A 8 9.73 8.42 -3.89
C ASP A 8 8.82 9.54 -3.34
N GLY A 9 8.24 9.32 -2.15
CA GLY A 9 7.34 10.27 -1.48
C GLY A 9 5.95 10.37 -2.10
N LYS A 10 5.59 9.49 -3.04
CA LYS A 10 4.26 9.38 -3.62
C LYS A 10 3.57 8.09 -3.17
N PHE A 11 2.31 8.22 -2.77
CA PHE A 11 1.48 7.08 -2.38
C PHE A 11 0.74 6.47 -3.57
N TYR A 12 0.74 5.15 -3.64
CA TYR A 12 0.03 4.34 -4.63
C TYR A 12 -0.87 3.34 -3.90
N LEU A 13 -2.19 3.45 -4.12
CA LEU A 13 -3.13 2.44 -3.67
C LEU A 13 -3.28 1.37 -4.74
N VAL A 14 -2.97 0.12 -4.40
CA VAL A 14 -3.20 -1.04 -5.26
C VAL A 14 -4.33 -1.88 -4.66
N GLU A 15 -5.45 -1.93 -5.39
CA GLU A 15 -6.65 -2.65 -4.97
C GLU A 15 -6.64 -4.10 -5.49
N GLN A 16 -7.38 -4.98 -4.81
CA GLN A 16 -7.65 -6.36 -5.22
C GLN A 16 -6.38 -7.20 -5.46
N ILE A 17 -5.34 -6.98 -4.66
CA ILE A 17 -4.13 -7.79 -4.69
C ILE A 17 -4.50 -9.23 -4.32
N PRO A 18 -4.15 -10.22 -5.18
CA PRO A 18 -4.35 -11.63 -4.86
C PRO A 18 -3.54 -12.02 -3.63
N SER A 19 -4.23 -12.41 -2.57
CA SER A 19 -3.63 -12.88 -1.33
C SER A 19 -3.68 -14.40 -1.22
N LEU A 20 -2.72 -14.93 -0.48
CA LEU A 20 -2.62 -16.29 -0.01
C LEU A 20 -2.77 -16.24 1.50
N VAL A 21 -3.38 -17.26 2.09
CA VAL A 21 -3.44 -17.39 3.54
C VAL A 21 -2.32 -18.33 3.96
N CYS A 22 -1.43 -17.86 4.85
CA CYS A 22 -0.38 -18.69 5.41
C CYS A 22 -1.03 -19.84 6.21
N SER A 23 -0.72 -21.08 5.84
CA SER A 23 -1.29 -22.27 6.50
C SER A 23 -0.83 -22.46 7.95
N HIS A 24 0.22 -21.75 8.38
CA HIS A 24 0.78 -21.85 9.72
C HIS A 24 0.23 -20.82 10.70
N CYS A 25 0.15 -19.54 10.30
CA CYS A 25 -0.29 -18.44 11.17
C CYS A 25 -1.64 -17.83 10.77
N GLY A 26 -2.18 -18.14 9.59
CA GLY A 26 -3.42 -17.57 9.08
C GLY A 26 -3.29 -16.14 8.53
N GLU A 27 -2.08 -15.60 8.47
CA GLU A 27 -1.83 -14.25 7.94
C GLU A 27 -2.05 -14.20 6.42
N GLU A 28 -2.67 -13.12 5.94
CA GLU A 28 -2.73 -12.82 4.52
C GLU A 28 -1.36 -12.35 4.03
N ILE A 29 -0.80 -13.10 3.09
CA ILE A 29 0.45 -12.78 2.41
C ILE A 29 0.18 -12.69 0.90
N PHE A 30 1.09 -12.15 0.12
CA PHE A 30 1.02 -12.26 -1.34
C PHE A 30 2.31 -12.87 -1.89
N SER A 31 2.18 -13.55 -3.03
CA SER A 31 3.29 -14.30 -3.62
C SER A 31 4.39 -13.36 -4.12
N ARG A 32 5.62 -13.90 -4.25
CA ARG A 32 6.73 -13.17 -4.90
C ARG A 32 6.38 -12.73 -6.33
N GLU A 33 5.64 -13.55 -7.07
CA GLU A 33 5.16 -13.17 -8.40
C GLU A 33 4.26 -11.94 -8.34
N THR A 34 3.32 -11.92 -7.38
CA THR A 34 2.45 -10.76 -7.13
C THR A 34 3.28 -9.51 -6.81
N THR A 35 4.30 -9.64 -5.95
CA THR A 35 5.21 -8.53 -5.60
C THR A 35 5.92 -7.96 -6.83
N GLU A 36 6.50 -8.81 -7.69
CA GLU A 36 7.22 -8.34 -8.88
C GLU A 36 6.25 -7.71 -9.91
N ARG A 37 5.03 -8.23 -10.05
CA ARG A 37 4.03 -7.64 -10.94
C ARG A 37 3.61 -6.24 -10.48
N ILE A 38 3.43 -6.05 -9.17
CA ILE A 38 3.14 -4.73 -8.58
C ILE A 38 4.32 -3.78 -8.82
N ARG A 39 5.55 -4.23 -8.55
CA ARG A 39 6.76 -3.44 -8.78
C ARG A 39 6.85 -2.95 -10.23
N VAL A 40 6.73 -3.86 -11.20
CA VAL A 40 6.77 -3.48 -12.63
C VAL A 40 5.66 -2.50 -12.97
N MET A 41 4.44 -2.75 -12.51
CA MET A 41 3.29 -1.86 -12.74
C MET A 41 3.57 -0.43 -12.23
N LEU A 42 4.00 -0.29 -10.97
CA LEU A 42 4.20 1.02 -10.34
C LEU A 42 5.43 1.79 -10.86
N HIS A 43 6.47 1.09 -11.34
CA HIS A 43 7.65 1.72 -11.95
C HIS A 43 7.53 1.94 -13.46
N SER A 44 6.49 1.39 -14.10
CA SER A 44 6.21 1.62 -15.52
C SER A 44 5.34 2.86 -15.74
N GLU A 45 5.16 3.27 -17.00
CA GLU A 45 4.22 4.35 -17.39
C GLU A 45 2.73 3.93 -17.30
N ALA A 46 2.40 2.96 -16.43
CA ALA A 46 1.03 2.50 -16.24
C ALA A 46 0.14 3.65 -15.74
N LYS A 47 -0.99 3.84 -16.42
CA LYS A 47 -2.00 4.83 -16.00
C LYS A 47 -2.87 4.24 -14.89
N PRO A 48 -3.11 4.98 -13.80
CA PRO A 48 -4.01 4.52 -12.74
C PRO A 48 -5.43 4.40 -13.29
N ILE A 49 -6.17 3.39 -12.81
CA ILE A 49 -7.59 3.20 -13.16
C ILE A 49 -8.49 4.30 -12.59
N LYS A 50 -8.09 4.86 -11.44
CA LYS A 50 -8.72 6.00 -10.77
C LYS A 50 -7.71 6.65 -9.83
N SER A 51 -7.97 7.91 -9.47
CA SER A 51 -7.23 8.62 -8.44
C SER A 51 -8.20 9.08 -7.36
N ILE A 52 -7.75 9.07 -6.11
CA ILE A 52 -8.51 9.58 -4.97
C ILE A 52 -7.76 10.75 -4.34
N SER A 53 -8.51 11.72 -3.80
CA SER A 53 -7.95 12.76 -2.93
C SER A 53 -8.04 12.27 -1.49
N VAL A 54 -6.97 12.45 -0.72
CA VAL A 54 -6.90 12.01 0.68
C VAL A 54 -6.47 13.17 1.55
N ASP A 55 -7.27 13.49 2.57
CA ASP A 55 -6.91 14.45 3.60
C ASP A 55 -6.00 13.77 4.63
N VAL A 56 -4.85 14.40 4.93
CA VAL A 56 -3.85 13.85 5.86
C VAL A 56 -3.84 14.68 7.14
N PHE A 57 -4.02 14.02 8.28
CA PHE A 57 -3.99 14.65 9.61
C PHE A 57 -2.80 14.10 10.42
N ALA A 58 -2.03 15.00 11.02
CA ALA A 58 -0.99 14.62 11.98
C ALA A 58 -1.55 14.56 13.40
N TYR A 59 -1.17 13.53 14.17
CA TYR A 59 -1.48 13.49 15.59
C TYR A 59 -0.65 14.55 16.33
N PRO A 60 -1.27 15.48 17.07
CA PRO A 60 -0.52 16.54 17.75
C PRO A 60 0.32 15.94 18.90
N PRO A 61 1.58 16.40 19.10
CA PRO A 61 2.36 15.98 20.25
C PRO A 61 1.63 16.37 21.54
N LYS A 62 1.66 15.50 22.57
CA LYS A 62 1.15 15.84 23.90
C LYS A 62 1.86 17.10 24.37
N SER A 63 1.11 18.16 24.69
CA SER A 63 1.69 19.34 25.31
C SER A 63 2.41 18.91 26.58
N LYS A 64 3.69 19.31 26.72
CA LYS A 64 4.36 19.20 28.01
C LYS A 64 3.57 20.07 28.97
N ALA A 65 2.93 19.47 29.97
CA ALA A 65 2.41 20.20 31.10
C ALA A 65 3.58 21.00 31.70
N SER A 66 3.42 22.32 31.74
CA SER A 66 4.38 23.24 32.34
C SER A 66 4.24 23.25 33.86
#